data_AF-A0A5C4JPI0-F1
#
_entry.id   AF-A0A5C4JPI0-F1
#
_cell.length_a   1.000
_cell.length_b   1.000
_cell.length_c   1.000
_cell.angle_alpha   90.00
_cell.angle_beta   90.00
_cell.angle_gamma   90.00
#
_symmetry.space_group_name_H-M   'P 1'
#
loop_
_entity.id
_entity.type
_entity.pdbx_description
1 polymer ?
#
loop_
_entity_poly.entity_id
_entity_poly.type
_entity_poly.pdbx_seq_one_letter_code
_entity_poly.pdbx_strand_id
1 'polypeptide(L)' 'MHTGLCLLRLKPEDFWSLTPVEFAAMTGAFAPVAPYPTRAGLDEMMTRYPDEARRM' A
#
# COMPACT_ATOMS: atom_id res chain seq x y z
N MET A 1 7.77 10.62 1.44
CA MET A 1 7.82 9.83 0.19
C MET A 1 8.79 8.67 0.38
N HIS A 2 8.29 7.44 0.55
CA HIS A 2 9.14 6.24 0.52
C HIS A 2 9.02 5.66 -0.89
N THR A 3 9.79 6.22 -1.82
CA THR A 3 9.80 5.82 -3.24
C THR A 3 11.26 5.71 -3.70
N GLY A 4 12.03 4.86 -3.02
CA GLY A 4 13.41 4.56 -3.40
C GLY A 4 13.47 3.54 -4.53
N LEU A 5 14.56 3.54 -5.30
CA LEU A 5 14.90 2.56 -6.35
C LEU A 5 14.63 1.10 -5.94
N CYS A 6 14.86 0.75 -4.67
CA CYS A 6 14.64 -0.59 -4.14
C CYS A 6 13.16 -1.00 -4.06
N LEU A 7 12.23 -0.06 -3.98
CA LEU A 7 10.79 -0.37 -3.88
C LEU A 7 10.19 -0.71 -5.24
N LEU A 8 10.65 -0.05 -6.31
CA LEU A 8 10.21 -0.34 -7.66
C LEU A 8 10.89 -1.58 -8.26
N ARG A 9 12.05 -1.99 -7.71
CA ARG A 9 12.84 -3.16 -8.15
C ARG A 9 13.18 -3.14 -9.65
N LEU A 10 13.29 -1.93 -10.22
CA LEU A 10 13.67 -1.71 -11.60
C LEU A 10 15.20 -1.75 -11.75
N LYS A 11 15.67 -2.07 -12.96
CA LYS A 11 17.06 -1.77 -13.30
C LYS A 11 17.25 -0.24 -13.32
N PRO A 12 18.46 0.27 -12.99
CA PRO A 12 18.71 1.70 -12.98
C PRO A 12 18.42 2.40 -14.32
N GLU A 13 18.70 1.74 -15.44
CA GLU A 13 18.44 2.25 -16.80
C GLU A 13 16.95 2.46 -17.07
N ASP A 14 16.13 1.48 -16.72
CA ASP A 14 14.68 1.54 -16.88
C ASP A 14 14.09 2.67 -16.02
N PHE A 15 14.60 2.83 -14.78
CA PHE A 15 14.16 3.89 -13.88
C PHE A 15 14.43 5.28 -14.44
N TRP A 16 15.61 5.52 -15.01
CA TRP A 16 15.95 6.83 -15.60
C TRP A 16 15.26 7.09 -16.93
N SER A 17 14.76 6.05 -17.59
CA SER A 17 13.96 6.19 -18.81
C SER A 17 12.48 6.48 -18.52
N LEU A 18 12.02 6.40 -17.27
CA LEU A 18 10.63 6.65 -16.93
C LEU A 18 10.24 8.11 -17.15
N THR A 19 9.06 8.31 -17.73
CA THR A 19 8.40 9.61 -17.72
C THR A 19 7.84 9.92 -16.33
N PRO A 20 7.62 11.20 -15.97
CA PRO A 20 7.03 11.57 -14.69
C PRO A 20 5.66 10.93 -14.42
N VAL A 21 4.86 10.70 -15.47
CA VAL A 21 3.54 10.06 -15.36
C VAL A 21 3.68 8.57 -15.03
N GLU A 22 4.61 7.87 -15.68
CA GLU A 22 4.88 6.46 -15.38
C GLU A 22 5.44 6.28 -13.97
N PHE A 23 6.33 7.17 -13.54
CA PHE A 23 6.83 7.18 -12.17
C PHE A 23 5.71 7.39 -11.14
N ALA A 24 4.81 8.35 -11.37
CA ALA A 24 3.65 8.60 -10.51
C ALA A 24 2.72 7.37 -10.43
N ALA A 25 2.48 6.69 -11.55
CA ALA A 25 1.67 5.48 -11.59
C ALA A 25 2.31 4.34 -10.78
N MET A 26 3.61 4.09 -10.98
CA MET A 26 4.33 3.02 -10.29
C MET A 26 4.47 3.26 -8.78
N THR A 27 4.51 4.53 -8.36
CA THR A 27 4.59 4.91 -6.94
C THR A 27 3.22 4.94 -6.24
N GLY A 28 2.14 4.59 -6.94
CA GLY A 28 0.79 4.57 -6.39
C GLY A 28 0.20 5.97 -6.18
N ALA A 29 0.73 7.01 -6.83
CA ALA A 29 0.22 8.38 -6.70
C ALA A 29 -1.23 8.54 -7.19
N PHE A 30 -1.68 7.62 -8.06
CA PHE A 30 -3.06 7.57 -8.55
C PHE A 30 -3.94 6.54 -7.81
N ALA A 31 -3.39 5.83 -6.82
CA ALA A 31 -4.19 4.92 -6.03
C ALA A 31 -5.19 5.74 -5.18
N PRO A 32 -6.46 5.30 -5.09
CA PRO A 32 -7.40 5.94 -4.19
C PRO A 32 -6.86 5.88 -2.76
N VAL A 33 -6.79 7.04 -2.10
CA VAL A 33 -6.39 7.10 -0.70
C VAL A 33 -7.51 6.48 0.12
N ALA A 34 -7.31 5.25 0.58
CA ALA A 34 -8.21 4.65 1.55
C ALA A 34 -8.16 5.48 2.84
N PRO A 35 -9.30 5.79 3.48
CA PRO A 35 -9.28 6.42 4.79
C PRO A 35 -8.51 5.53 5.76
N TYR A 36 -7.71 6.14 6.63
CA TYR A 36 -7.06 5.40 7.71
C TYR A 36 -8.13 4.66 8.54
N PRO A 37 -7.85 3.44 9.00
CA PRO A 37 -8.78 2.72 9.86
C PRO A 37 -9.13 3.58 11.09
N THR A 38 -10.42 3.82 11.30
CA THR A 38 -10.88 4.45 12.53
C THR A 38 -10.79 3.45 13.67
N ARG A 39 -10.72 3.94 14.91
CA ARG A 39 -10.74 3.06 16.08
C ARG A 39 -11.99 2.17 16.08
N ALA A 40 -13.15 2.76 15.78
CA ALA A 40 -14.41 2.04 15.66
C ALA A 40 -14.39 0.95 14.58
N GLY A 41 -13.79 1.23 13.42
CA GLY A 41 -13.66 0.23 12.34
C GLY A 41 -12.75 -0.93 12.72
N LEU A 42 -11.71 -0.68 13.51
CA LEU A 42 -10.86 -1.74 14.07
C LEU A 42 -11.63 -2.60 15.09
N ASP A 43 -12.39 -1.98 15.97
CA ASP A 43 -13.19 -2.70 16.98
C ASP A 43 -14.28 -3.59 16.32
N GLU A 44 -14.91 -3.11 15.24
CA GLU A 44 -15.85 -3.90 14.42
C GLU A 44 -15.15 -5.11 13.79
N MET A 45 -13.93 -4.93 13.27
CA MET A 45 -13.15 -6.00 12.64
C MET A 45 -12.76 -7.09 13.65
N MET A 46 -12.34 -6.71 14.86
CA MET A 46 -12.02 -7.65 15.95
C MET A 46 -13.26 -8.45 16.38
N THR A 47 -14.43 -7.82 16.37
CA THR A 47 -15.70 -8.50 16.66
C THR A 47 -16.09 -9.48 15.54
N ARG A 48 -15.88 -9.09 14.27
CA ARG A 48 -16.23 -9.91 13.11
C ARG A 48 -15.30 -11.11 12.92
N TYR A 49 -14.02 -10.97 13.25
CA TYR A 49 -13.00 -12.00 13.05
C TYR A 49 -12.23 -12.28 14.36
N PRO A 50 -12.86 -12.96 15.33
CA PRO A 50 -12.21 -13.30 16.59
C PRO A 50 -11.17 -14.42 16.37
N ASP A 51 -9.89 -14.13 16.68
CA ASP A 51 -8.79 -15.10 16.55
C ASP A 51 -8.95 -16.33 17.46
N GLU A 52 -9.62 -16.16 18.61
CA GLU A 52 -9.85 -17.22 19.60
C GLU A 52 -10.79 -18.32 19.06
N ALA A 53 -11.73 -17.97 18.19
CA ALA A 53 -12.68 -18.94 17.61
C ALA A 53 -12.03 -19.91 16.61
N ARG A 54 -10.79 -19.64 16.16
CA ARG A 54 -10.03 -20.48 15.22
C ARG A 54 -9.11 -21.50 15.91
N ARG A 55 -8.96 -21.44 17.23
CA ARG A 55 -8.09 -22.34 18.03
C ARG A 55 -8.83 -23.47 18.73
N MET A 56 -10.17 -23.52 18.65
CA MET A 56 -10.99 -24.67 19.08
C MET A 56 -11.32 -25.56 17.88
#